data_AF-S8FMB3-F1
#
_entry.id   AF-S8FMB3-F1
#
_cell.length_a   1.000
_cell.length_b   1.000
_cell.length_c   1.000
_cell.angle_alpha   90.00
_cell.angle_beta   90.00
_cell.angle_gamma   90.00
#
_symmetry.space_group_name_H-M   'P 1'
#
loop_
_entity.id
_entity.type
_entity.pdbx_description
1 polymer ?
#
loop_
_entity_poly.entity_id
_entity_poly.type
_entity_poly.pdbx_seq_one_letter_code
_entity_poly.pdbx_strand_id
1 'polypeptide(L)'
;GLSEEVWAKLQEFRGLTKVSLWVMEGPPRVLQGWSEHLGPTLTHLELGVGRTAGVPASILISVFSHLKNLRALRLKGAPTSAIAEILCILPRLETLDTEYFGSAVIPHVEPVARLRELTVRTSSVDVQGPRQLWAWIRGLLPFPSLESFTLHAFSYQGEASLPRAFMLEMARTHRATLKHLNVSSALLTPEDVECLCTIFPGLETLS
;
A
#
# COMPACT_ATOMS: atom_id res chain seq x y z
N GLY A 1 -17.79 16.29 -10.98
CA GLY A 1 -16.51 15.77 -11.48
C GLY A 1 -15.49 16.89 -11.60
N LEU A 2 -14.22 16.56 -11.80
CA LEU A 2 -13.15 17.51 -12.09
C LEU A 2 -13.24 17.86 -13.59
N SER A 3 -13.48 19.13 -13.94
CA SER A 3 -13.51 19.54 -15.36
C SER A 3 -12.09 19.64 -15.93
N GLU A 4 -11.95 19.51 -17.25
CA GLU A 4 -10.67 19.68 -17.94
C GLU A 4 -10.06 21.07 -17.72
N GLU A 5 -10.89 22.12 -17.64
CA GLU A 5 -10.42 23.48 -17.35
C GLU A 5 -9.80 23.61 -15.97
N VAL A 6 -10.41 22.98 -14.96
CA VAL A 6 -9.86 22.96 -13.60
C VAL A 6 -8.59 22.11 -13.57
N TRP A 7 -8.56 21.01 -14.30
CA TRP A 7 -7.37 20.17 -14.41
C TRP A 7 -6.19 20.89 -15.08
N ALA A 8 -6.43 21.62 -16.17
CA ALA A 8 -5.41 22.42 -16.84
C ALA A 8 -4.78 23.45 -15.89
N LYS A 9 -5.60 24.15 -15.11
CA LYS A 9 -5.11 25.08 -14.07
C LYS A 9 -4.34 24.36 -12.97
N LEU A 10 -4.79 23.17 -12.55
CA LEU A 10 -4.04 22.37 -11.57
C LEU A 10 -2.67 21.97 -12.09
N GLN A 11 -2.56 21.65 -13.38
CA GLN A 11 -1.30 21.31 -14.02
C GLN A 11 -0.32 22.49 -14.12
N GLU A 12 -0.74 23.74 -13.93
CA GLU A 12 0.15 24.92 -13.87
C GLU A 12 0.91 24.99 -12.55
N PHE A 13 0.41 24.40 -11.47
CA PHE A 13 1.13 24.40 -10.19
C PHE A 13 2.45 23.66 -10.31
N ARG A 14 3.52 24.35 -9.92
CA ARG A 14 4.89 23.81 -9.80
C ARG A 14 5.27 23.74 -8.33
N GLY A 15 6.13 22.78 -7.99
CA GLY A 15 6.66 22.68 -6.65
C GLY A 15 5.71 22.09 -5.61
N LEU A 16 4.60 21.48 -6.03
CA LEU A 16 3.70 20.80 -5.09
C LEU A 16 4.46 19.64 -4.41
N THR A 17 4.32 19.58 -3.10
CA THR A 17 4.93 18.54 -2.26
C THR A 17 3.91 17.47 -1.87
N LYS A 18 2.63 17.82 -1.81
CA LYS A 18 1.52 16.92 -1.45
C LYS A 18 0.36 17.11 -2.40
N VAL A 19 -0.15 16.01 -2.96
CA VAL A 19 -1.33 16.01 -3.84
C VAL A 19 -2.27 14.89 -3.41
N SER A 20 -3.52 15.25 -3.13
CA SER A 20 -4.58 14.29 -2.81
C SER A 20 -5.77 14.50 -3.73
N LEU A 21 -6.09 13.50 -4.56
CA LEU A 21 -7.15 13.57 -5.55
C LEU A 21 -8.24 12.53 -5.26
N TRP A 22 -9.37 13.01 -4.77
CA TRP A 22 -10.55 12.22 -4.38
C TRP A 22 -11.77 12.65 -5.20
N VAL A 23 -11.74 12.40 -6.50
CA VAL A 23 -12.83 12.80 -7.40
C VAL A 23 -13.37 11.58 -8.14
N MET A 24 -14.69 11.41 -8.20
CA MET A 24 -15.35 10.24 -8.81
C MET A 24 -15.39 10.28 -10.34
N GLU A 25 -15.34 11.46 -10.95
CA GLU A 25 -15.41 11.68 -12.41
C GLU A 25 -14.49 12.84 -12.84
N GLY A 26 -13.96 12.87 -14.07
CA GLY A 26 -12.96 13.86 -14.53
C GLY A 26 -11.52 13.34 -14.47
N PRO A 27 -10.46 14.05 -14.89
CA PRO A 27 -9.21 13.41 -15.30
C PRO A 27 -8.37 12.86 -14.15
N PRO A 28 -8.17 11.54 -14.11
CA PRO A 28 -6.83 10.98 -14.09
C PRO A 28 -6.78 9.62 -14.81
N ARG A 29 -5.89 9.51 -15.80
CA ARG A 29 -5.28 8.25 -16.21
C ARG A 29 -3.81 8.39 -15.92
N VAL A 30 -3.53 8.16 -14.63
CA VAL A 30 -2.27 8.31 -13.90
C VAL A 30 -1.44 9.53 -14.35
N LEU A 31 -2.11 10.68 -14.31
CA LEU A 31 -1.57 12.05 -14.31
C LEU A 31 -0.77 12.52 -15.54
N GLN A 32 -1.12 12.07 -16.77
CA GLN A 32 -0.91 12.74 -18.07
C GLN A 32 0.16 13.88 -18.14
N GLY A 33 1.44 13.54 -17.98
CA GLY A 33 2.59 14.47 -18.10
C GLY A 33 2.85 15.37 -16.88
N TRP A 34 1.96 15.38 -15.89
CA TRP A 34 2.16 16.16 -14.67
C TRP A 34 3.20 15.53 -13.74
N SER A 35 3.34 14.20 -13.78
CA SER A 35 4.33 13.47 -12.99
C SER A 35 5.77 13.90 -13.27
N GLU A 36 6.09 14.28 -14.52
CA GLU A 36 7.42 14.78 -14.89
C GLU A 36 7.73 16.12 -14.21
N HIS A 37 6.73 17.00 -14.15
CA HIS A 37 6.85 18.32 -13.52
C HIS A 37 6.90 18.24 -11.99
N LEU A 38 6.17 17.29 -11.43
CA LEU A 38 6.06 17.10 -9.98
C LEU A 38 7.18 16.23 -9.40
N GLY A 39 7.86 15.42 -10.23
CA GLY A 39 8.91 14.49 -9.81
C GLY A 39 9.95 15.07 -8.84
N PRO A 40 10.48 16.29 -9.08
CA PRO A 40 11.46 16.89 -8.20
C PRO A 40 10.95 17.26 -6.79
N THR A 41 9.65 17.51 -6.62
CA THR A 41 9.11 18.08 -5.36
C THR A 41 8.09 17.21 -4.65
N LEU A 42 7.40 16.34 -5.38
CA LEU A 42 6.31 15.57 -4.83
C LEU A 42 6.81 14.50 -3.86
N THR A 43 6.31 14.58 -2.64
CA THR A 43 6.64 13.64 -1.54
C THR A 43 5.41 12.86 -1.08
N HIS A 44 4.19 13.36 -1.29
CA HIS A 44 2.95 12.69 -0.91
C HIS A 44 1.96 12.68 -2.07
N LEU A 45 1.44 11.51 -2.41
CA LEU A 45 0.45 11.34 -3.46
C LEU A 45 -0.67 10.41 -3.02
N GLU A 46 -1.90 10.89 -3.08
CA GLU A 46 -3.09 10.06 -2.92
C GLU A 46 -3.95 10.09 -4.17
N LEU A 47 -4.23 8.90 -4.72
CA LEU A 47 -5.16 8.69 -5.83
C LEU A 47 -6.34 7.83 -5.35
N GLY A 48 -7.51 8.46 -5.30
CA GLY A 48 -8.76 7.84 -4.86
C GLY A 48 -9.33 6.80 -5.84
N VAL A 49 -10.44 6.20 -5.42
CA VAL A 49 -11.13 5.07 -6.10
C VAL A 49 -11.48 5.42 -7.56
N GLY A 50 -11.25 4.48 -8.49
CA GLY A 50 -11.60 4.61 -9.90
C GLY A 50 -10.53 5.24 -10.81
N ARG A 51 -9.38 5.62 -10.26
CA ARG A 51 -8.34 6.39 -10.97
C ARG A 51 -7.14 5.58 -11.42
N THR A 52 -6.83 4.53 -10.69
CA THR A 52 -5.91 3.47 -11.10
C THR A 52 -6.65 2.22 -11.56
N ALA A 53 -7.97 2.16 -11.33
CA ALA A 53 -8.82 1.07 -11.78
C ALA A 53 -8.85 1.01 -13.31
N GLY A 54 -8.54 -0.16 -13.88
CA GLY A 54 -8.46 -0.37 -15.32
C GLY A 54 -7.23 0.26 -16.00
N VAL A 55 -6.32 0.89 -15.24
CA VAL A 55 -5.03 1.36 -15.77
C VAL A 55 -4.05 0.18 -15.76
N PRO A 56 -3.42 -0.15 -16.90
CA PRO A 56 -2.40 -1.20 -16.95
C PRO A 56 -1.25 -0.92 -15.98
N ALA A 57 -0.73 -1.98 -15.35
CA ALA A 57 0.39 -1.90 -14.41
C ALA A 57 1.58 -1.12 -15.01
N SER A 58 1.92 -1.39 -16.28
CA SER A 58 3.01 -0.73 -17.00
C SER A 58 2.90 0.80 -17.05
N ILE A 59 1.67 1.33 -17.16
CA ILE A 59 1.45 2.79 -17.18
C ILE A 59 1.66 3.36 -15.78
N LEU A 60 1.18 2.68 -14.73
CA LEU A 60 1.42 3.09 -13.35
C LEU A 60 2.92 3.15 -13.07
N ILE A 61 3.64 2.07 -13.40
CA ILE A 61 5.09 1.94 -13.21
C ILE A 61 5.83 3.06 -13.93
N SER A 62 5.50 3.32 -15.20
CA SER A 62 6.08 4.41 -15.97
C SER A 62 5.93 5.76 -15.26
N VAL A 63 4.73 6.08 -14.78
CA VAL A 63 4.47 7.36 -14.13
C VAL A 63 5.15 7.48 -12.77
N PHE A 64 5.09 6.44 -11.93
CA PHE A 64 5.78 6.44 -10.65
C PHE A 64 7.30 6.47 -10.82
N SER A 65 7.83 6.06 -11.98
CA SER A 65 9.27 6.12 -12.23
C SER A 65 9.82 7.54 -12.19
N HIS A 66 8.99 8.55 -12.50
CA HIS A 66 9.35 9.98 -12.43
C HIS A 66 9.28 10.56 -11.00
N LEU A 67 8.61 9.89 -10.06
CA LEU A 67 8.32 10.42 -8.72
C LEU A 67 9.33 9.93 -7.66
N LYS A 68 10.63 10.07 -7.92
CA LYS A 68 11.69 9.48 -7.08
C LYS A 68 11.75 10.02 -5.64
N ASN A 69 11.14 11.17 -5.39
CA ASN A 69 11.07 11.79 -4.05
C ASN A 69 9.85 11.38 -3.23
N LEU A 70 9.00 10.51 -3.77
CA LEU A 70 7.79 10.09 -3.09
C LEU A 70 8.10 9.31 -1.81
N ARG A 71 7.51 9.77 -0.71
CA ARG A 71 7.61 9.20 0.65
C ARG A 71 6.31 8.54 1.08
N ALA A 72 5.16 9.11 0.71
CA ALA A 72 3.85 8.58 1.02
C ALA A 72 3.01 8.38 -0.24
N LEU A 73 2.47 7.18 -0.41
CA LEU A 73 1.68 6.79 -1.57
C LEU A 73 0.39 6.09 -1.13
N ARG A 74 -0.74 6.61 -1.58
CA ARG A 74 -2.04 5.97 -1.42
C ARG A 74 -2.65 5.69 -2.78
N LEU A 75 -2.87 4.41 -3.06
CA LEU A 75 -3.40 3.93 -4.34
C LEU A 75 -4.60 3.04 -4.14
N LYS A 76 -5.79 3.58 -4.47
CA LYS A 76 -7.03 2.81 -4.50
C LYS A 76 -7.40 2.43 -5.94
N GLY A 77 -7.58 1.14 -6.19
CA GLY A 77 -7.94 0.56 -7.48
C GLY A 77 -6.74 0.08 -8.31
N ALA A 78 -5.52 0.15 -7.76
CA ALA A 78 -4.33 -0.29 -8.50
C ALA A 78 -4.27 -1.83 -8.52
N PRO A 79 -3.84 -2.45 -9.64
CA PRO A 79 -3.67 -3.90 -9.69
C PRO A 79 -2.58 -4.34 -8.71
N THR A 80 -2.83 -5.43 -7.98
CA THR A 80 -1.92 -6.00 -6.97
C THR A 80 -0.49 -6.22 -7.49
N SER A 81 -0.36 -6.60 -8.77
CA SER A 81 0.94 -6.81 -9.43
C SER A 81 1.77 -5.53 -9.56
N ALA A 82 1.14 -4.38 -9.80
CA ALA A 82 1.87 -3.11 -9.95
C ALA A 82 2.52 -2.65 -8.65
N ILE A 83 1.95 -2.99 -7.50
CA ILE A 83 2.44 -2.53 -6.19
C ILE A 83 3.87 -2.98 -5.94
N ALA A 84 4.18 -4.24 -6.21
CA ALA A 84 5.53 -4.79 -6.05
C ALA A 84 6.56 -4.04 -6.92
N GLU A 85 6.21 -3.81 -8.19
CA GLU A 85 7.08 -3.10 -9.13
C GLU A 85 7.26 -1.62 -8.73
N ILE A 86 6.21 -0.97 -8.22
CA ILE A 86 6.28 0.39 -7.69
C ILE A 86 7.28 0.48 -6.53
N LEU A 87 7.29 -0.49 -5.62
CA LEU A 87 8.27 -0.53 -4.52
C LEU A 87 9.72 -0.75 -5.00
N CYS A 88 9.91 -1.29 -6.21
CA CYS A 88 11.23 -1.45 -6.83
C CYS A 88 11.75 -0.16 -7.48
N ILE A 89 10.88 0.82 -7.76
CA ILE A 89 11.25 2.07 -8.45
C ILE A 89 11.16 3.32 -7.58
N LEU A 90 10.60 3.22 -6.36
CA LEU A 90 10.43 4.32 -5.41
C LEU A 90 11.34 4.13 -4.17
N PRO A 91 12.62 4.52 -4.22
CA PRO A 91 13.60 4.23 -3.16
C PRO A 91 13.35 4.99 -1.85
N ARG A 92 12.56 6.05 -1.88
CA ARG A 92 12.26 6.91 -0.71
C ARG A 92 10.89 6.64 -0.11
N LEU A 93 10.16 5.65 -0.60
CA LEU A 93 8.82 5.37 -0.13
C LEU A 93 8.86 4.75 1.28
N GLU A 94 8.16 5.39 2.20
CA GLU A 94 8.08 5.07 3.63
C GLU A 94 6.64 4.67 4.02
N THR A 95 5.62 5.26 3.39
CA THR A 95 4.20 4.98 3.68
C THR A 95 3.48 4.50 2.43
N LEU A 96 2.79 3.36 2.53
CA LEU A 96 1.94 2.80 1.47
C LEU A 96 0.54 2.46 2.01
N ASP A 97 -0.51 2.99 1.37
CA ASP A 97 -1.91 2.55 1.54
C ASP A 97 -2.43 2.01 0.20
N THR A 98 -2.76 0.72 0.15
CA THR A 98 -3.12 0.03 -1.09
C THR A 98 -4.23 -1.01 -0.92
N GLU A 99 -4.75 -1.49 -2.04
CA GLU A 99 -5.79 -2.51 -2.10
C GLU A 99 -5.25 -3.82 -2.67
N TYR A 100 -5.75 -4.93 -2.14
CA TYR A 100 -5.48 -6.27 -2.60
C TYR A 100 -6.76 -6.84 -3.24
N PHE A 101 -6.67 -7.20 -4.52
CA PHE A 101 -7.81 -7.67 -5.34
C PHE A 101 -7.77 -9.17 -5.68
N GLY A 102 -6.90 -9.96 -5.05
CA GLY A 102 -6.65 -11.35 -5.43
C GLY A 102 -5.75 -11.47 -6.67
N SER A 103 -5.10 -12.62 -6.86
CA SER A 103 -4.06 -12.84 -7.88
C SER A 103 -2.81 -11.98 -7.69
N ALA A 104 -2.09 -12.22 -6.59
CA ALA A 104 -0.75 -11.67 -6.41
C ALA A 104 0.29 -12.59 -7.05
N VAL A 105 0.99 -12.09 -8.07
CA VAL A 105 2.29 -12.67 -8.44
C VAL A 105 3.27 -12.29 -7.34
N ILE A 106 3.92 -13.29 -6.74
CA ILE A 106 4.99 -13.03 -5.76
C ILE A 106 6.08 -12.22 -6.48
N PRO A 107 6.55 -11.10 -5.90
CA PRO A 107 7.57 -10.27 -6.53
C PRO A 107 8.78 -11.12 -6.92
N HIS A 108 9.18 -11.08 -8.19
CA HIS A 108 10.42 -11.73 -8.64
C HIS A 108 11.65 -10.83 -8.38
N VAL A 109 11.41 -9.57 -8.03
CA VAL A 109 12.41 -8.54 -7.82
C VAL A 109 12.27 -8.00 -6.40
N GLU A 110 13.38 -7.84 -5.70
CA GLU A 110 13.40 -7.29 -4.35
C GLU A 110 13.05 -5.79 -4.36
N PRO A 111 12.07 -5.36 -3.55
CA PRO A 111 11.80 -3.95 -3.31
C PRO A 111 13.05 -3.15 -2.92
N VAL A 112 13.09 -1.88 -3.30
CA VAL A 112 14.09 -0.91 -2.80
C VAL A 112 13.52 -0.01 -1.69
N ALA A 113 12.20 0.12 -1.65
CA ALA A 113 11.48 0.90 -0.65
C ALA A 113 11.62 0.28 0.75
N ARG A 114 11.81 1.13 1.76
CA ARG A 114 11.88 0.74 3.18
C ARG A 114 10.64 1.24 3.88
N LEU A 115 9.54 0.52 3.70
CA LEU A 115 8.26 0.89 4.28
C LEU A 115 8.34 0.90 5.81
N ARG A 116 7.89 2.01 6.39
CA ARG A 116 7.63 2.21 7.83
C ARG A 116 6.16 2.05 8.15
N GLU A 117 5.29 2.37 7.20
CA GLU A 117 3.85 2.27 7.36
C GLU A 117 3.22 1.54 6.17
N LEU A 118 2.47 0.48 6.44
CA LEU A 118 1.73 -0.27 5.43
C LEU A 118 0.27 -0.39 5.85
N THR A 119 -0.63 0.12 5.00
CA THR A 119 -2.07 -0.15 5.06
C THR A 119 -2.47 -1.03 3.88
N VAL A 120 -3.07 -2.18 4.16
CA VAL A 120 -3.62 -3.09 3.16
C VAL A 120 -5.13 -3.19 3.33
N ARG A 121 -5.85 -2.96 2.25
CA ARG A 121 -7.31 -3.07 2.18
C ARG A 121 -7.66 -4.26 1.31
N THR A 122 -8.48 -5.19 1.79
CA THR A 122 -8.94 -6.31 0.96
C THR A 122 -10.37 -6.06 0.52
N SER A 123 -10.69 -6.43 -0.72
CA SER A 123 -12.08 -6.54 -1.17
C SER A 123 -12.58 -7.96 -0.97
N SER A 124 -13.88 -8.08 -0.74
CA SER A 124 -14.59 -9.31 -0.36
C SER A 124 -14.69 -10.39 -1.43
N VAL A 125 -13.97 -10.26 -2.55
CA VAL A 125 -14.13 -11.08 -3.76
C VAL A 125 -13.02 -12.13 -3.92
N ASP A 126 -12.18 -12.33 -2.89
CA ASP A 126 -11.09 -13.31 -2.99
C ASP A 126 -11.58 -14.76 -2.85
N VAL A 127 -11.96 -15.35 -3.98
CA VAL A 127 -12.35 -16.77 -4.14
C VAL A 127 -11.14 -17.71 -3.95
N GLN A 128 -9.89 -17.22 -4.03
CA GLN A 128 -8.67 -18.05 -3.88
C GLN A 128 -8.08 -18.03 -2.47
N GLY A 129 -8.71 -17.28 -1.56
CA GLY A 129 -8.53 -17.40 -0.12
C GLY A 129 -7.33 -16.63 0.44
N PRO A 130 -7.30 -16.46 1.78
CA PRO A 130 -6.38 -15.56 2.49
C PRO A 130 -4.89 -15.92 2.37
N ARG A 131 -4.52 -17.07 1.79
CA ARG A 131 -3.11 -17.52 1.78
C ARG A 131 -2.19 -16.66 0.91
N GLN A 132 -2.66 -16.23 -0.26
CA GLN A 132 -1.84 -15.40 -1.16
C GLN A 132 -1.65 -13.98 -0.60
N LEU A 133 -2.63 -13.45 0.13
CA LEU A 133 -2.55 -12.15 0.80
C LEU A 133 -1.33 -12.09 1.73
N TRP A 134 -1.18 -13.05 2.62
CA TRP A 134 -0.08 -13.05 3.59
C TRP A 134 1.29 -13.20 2.93
N ALA A 135 1.40 -14.06 1.92
CA ALA A 135 2.63 -14.20 1.14
C ALA A 135 2.98 -12.90 0.39
N TRP A 136 1.98 -12.25 -0.19
CA TRP A 136 2.16 -10.98 -0.88
C TRP A 136 2.58 -9.85 0.08
N ILE A 137 1.91 -9.69 1.22
CA ILE A 137 2.28 -8.70 2.25
C ILE A 137 3.74 -8.86 2.67
N ARG A 138 4.20 -10.11 2.90
CA ARG A 138 5.61 -10.37 3.22
C ARG A 138 6.55 -9.95 2.09
N GLY A 139 6.16 -10.20 0.84
CA GLY A 139 6.92 -9.77 -0.34
C GLY A 139 7.09 -8.25 -0.44
N LEU A 140 6.18 -7.47 0.15
CA LEU A 140 6.30 -6.01 0.21
C LEU A 140 7.24 -5.51 1.32
N LEU A 141 7.59 -6.37 2.27
CA LEU A 141 8.24 -6.00 3.53
C LEU A 141 9.55 -6.78 3.81
N PRO A 142 10.52 -6.78 2.88
CA PRO A 142 11.76 -7.55 3.06
C PRO A 142 12.71 -6.95 4.10
N PHE A 143 12.61 -5.65 4.41
CA PHE A 143 13.55 -4.94 5.28
C PHE A 143 13.00 -4.71 6.70
N PRO A 144 13.84 -4.74 7.74
CA PRO A 144 13.44 -4.46 9.13
C PRO A 144 13.22 -2.95 9.33
N SER A 145 12.12 -2.41 8.81
CA SER A 145 11.79 -0.98 8.89
C SER A 145 10.35 -0.70 9.27
N LEU A 146 9.47 -1.70 9.28
CA LEU A 146 8.04 -1.48 9.48
C LEU A 146 7.77 -1.12 10.94
N GLU A 147 7.09 0.00 11.13
CA GLU A 147 6.66 0.53 12.44
C GLU A 147 5.14 0.39 12.61
N SER A 148 4.37 0.55 11.54
CA SER A 148 2.91 0.45 11.57
C SER A 148 2.39 -0.47 10.46
N PHE A 149 1.59 -1.47 10.84
CA PHE A 149 0.85 -2.31 9.92
C PHE A 149 -0.66 -2.19 10.21
N THR A 150 -1.43 -1.89 9.17
CA THR A 150 -2.89 -1.84 9.23
C THR A 150 -3.49 -2.76 8.17
N LEU A 151 -4.35 -3.67 8.59
CA LEU A 151 -5.16 -4.51 7.71
C LEU A 151 -6.62 -4.13 7.85
N HIS A 152 -7.22 -3.72 6.74
CA HIS A 152 -8.66 -3.55 6.60
C HIS A 152 -9.22 -4.67 5.73
N ALA A 153 -9.56 -5.78 6.38
CA ALA A 153 -10.16 -6.94 5.74
C ALA A 153 -11.68 -6.81 5.70
N PHE A 154 -12.27 -6.82 4.51
CA PHE A 154 -13.71 -6.96 4.35
C PHE A 154 -14.00 -8.35 3.77
N SER A 155 -14.79 -9.16 4.49
CA SER A 155 -15.17 -10.50 4.06
C SER A 155 -16.67 -10.71 4.26
N TYR A 156 -17.35 -11.16 3.20
CA TYR A 156 -18.75 -11.60 3.27
C TYR A 156 -18.89 -13.04 3.83
N GLN A 157 -17.79 -13.80 3.91
CA GLN A 157 -17.78 -15.22 4.30
C GLN A 157 -17.24 -15.47 5.72
N GLY A 158 -17.02 -14.41 6.51
CA GLY A 158 -16.50 -14.46 7.88
C GLY A 158 -15.17 -13.72 8.02
N GLU A 159 -14.89 -13.18 9.21
CA GLU A 159 -13.67 -12.41 9.48
C GLU A 159 -12.39 -13.20 9.11
N ALA A 160 -11.45 -12.54 8.44
CA ALA A 160 -10.18 -13.18 8.07
C ALA A 160 -9.35 -13.45 9.33
N SER A 161 -9.00 -14.69 9.64
CA SER A 161 -8.09 -14.96 10.75
C SER A 161 -6.66 -14.58 10.38
N LEU A 162 -5.91 -14.04 11.35
CA LEU A 162 -4.48 -13.74 11.18
C LEU A 162 -3.67 -15.03 11.43
N PRO A 163 -3.01 -15.64 10.42
CA PRO A 163 -2.35 -16.91 10.63
C PRO A 163 -1.13 -16.76 11.54
N ARG A 164 -0.99 -17.66 12.51
CA ARG A 164 0.18 -17.70 13.39
C ARG A 164 1.51 -17.77 12.65
N ALA A 165 1.55 -18.53 11.55
CA ALA A 165 2.74 -18.59 10.69
C ALA A 165 3.13 -17.20 10.16
N PHE A 166 2.16 -16.39 9.72
CA PHE A 166 2.42 -15.03 9.25
C PHE A 166 2.95 -14.15 10.39
N MET A 167 2.36 -14.21 11.59
CA MET A 167 2.84 -13.45 12.75
C MET A 167 4.31 -13.76 13.09
N LEU A 168 4.65 -15.06 13.13
CA LEU A 168 6.01 -15.51 13.41
C LEU A 168 6.99 -15.11 12.30
N GLU A 169 6.58 -15.16 11.04
CA GLU A 169 7.39 -14.71 9.91
C GLU A 169 7.60 -13.19 9.93
N MET A 170 6.56 -12.41 10.24
CA MET A 170 6.68 -10.97 10.43
C MET A 170 7.66 -10.63 11.55
N ALA A 171 7.61 -11.37 12.67
CA ALA A 171 8.54 -11.19 13.77
C ALA A 171 10.00 -11.51 13.39
N ARG A 172 10.27 -12.41 12.44
CA ARG A 172 11.65 -12.66 11.99
C ARG A 172 12.33 -11.41 11.42
N THR A 173 11.56 -10.54 10.76
CA THR A 173 12.08 -9.32 10.14
C THR A 173 11.84 -8.09 11.01
N HIS A 174 10.62 -7.93 11.54
CA HIS A 174 10.15 -6.66 12.13
C HIS A 174 10.01 -6.69 13.66
N ARG A 175 10.56 -7.71 14.34
CA ARG A 175 10.47 -7.86 15.80
C ARG A 175 10.87 -6.60 16.58
N ALA A 176 11.92 -5.92 16.14
CA ALA A 176 12.46 -4.76 16.84
C ALA A 176 11.82 -3.43 16.41
N THR A 177 11.09 -3.41 15.29
CA THR A 177 10.62 -2.17 14.66
C THR A 177 9.12 -1.98 14.75
N LEU A 178 8.34 -3.07 14.76
CA LEU A 178 6.87 -2.98 14.74
C LEU A 178 6.35 -2.44 16.08
N LYS A 179 5.62 -1.32 15.99
CA LYS A 179 5.05 -0.59 17.13
C LYS A 179 3.53 -0.58 17.10
N HIS A 180 2.94 -0.51 15.91
CA HIS A 180 1.51 -0.39 15.74
C HIS A 180 1.00 -1.54 14.86
N LEU A 181 0.12 -2.35 15.42
CA LEU A 181 -0.54 -3.44 14.71
C LEU A 181 -2.06 -3.23 14.77
N ASN A 182 -2.65 -2.80 13.66
CA ASN A 182 -4.08 -2.63 13.52
C ASN A 182 -4.64 -3.71 12.60
N VAL A 183 -5.27 -4.71 13.19
CA VAL A 183 -5.90 -5.84 12.50
C VAL A 183 -7.33 -6.01 13.00
N SER A 184 -8.00 -4.91 13.36
CA SER A 184 -9.34 -4.92 13.98
C SER A 184 -10.43 -5.61 13.16
N SER A 185 -10.17 -5.85 11.88
CA SER A 185 -11.03 -6.59 10.96
C SER A 185 -10.74 -8.10 10.89
N ALA A 186 -9.75 -8.56 11.63
CA ALA A 186 -9.30 -9.96 11.68
C ALA A 186 -9.64 -10.59 13.03
N LEU A 187 -10.01 -11.87 13.03
CA LEU A 187 -10.22 -12.62 14.26
C LEU A 187 -8.88 -12.90 14.93
N LEU A 188 -8.71 -12.40 16.15
CA LEU A 188 -7.62 -12.74 17.06
C LEU A 188 -8.17 -13.49 18.27
N THR A 189 -7.58 -14.63 18.59
CA THR A 189 -7.82 -15.32 19.86
C THR A 189 -6.96 -14.72 20.97
N PRO A 190 -7.27 -14.95 22.26
CA PRO A 190 -6.40 -14.55 23.36
C PRO A 190 -4.97 -15.11 23.24
N GLU A 191 -4.82 -16.33 22.72
CA GLU A 191 -3.51 -16.96 22.47
C GLU A 191 -2.72 -16.22 21.38
N ASP A 192 -3.41 -15.69 20.35
CA ASP A 192 -2.78 -14.89 19.31
C ASP A 192 -2.26 -13.56 19.88
N VAL A 193 -3.04 -12.92 20.75
CA VAL A 193 -2.65 -11.68 21.44
C VAL A 193 -1.43 -11.91 22.33
N GLU A 194 -1.43 -12.98 23.14
CA GLU A 194 -0.28 -13.34 23.97
C GLU A 194 0.97 -13.61 23.12
N CYS A 195 0.80 -14.33 22.00
CA CYS A 195 1.86 -14.57 21.04
C CYS A 195 2.41 -13.26 20.46
N LEU A 196 1.56 -12.33 20.03
CA LEU A 196 1.95 -11.03 19.48
C LEU A 196 2.75 -10.19 20.48
N CYS A 197 2.27 -10.09 21.72
CA CYS A 197 2.97 -9.38 22.79
C CYS A 197 4.33 -10.00 23.12
N THR A 198 4.48 -11.31 22.95
CA THR A 198 5.75 -12.02 23.18
C THR A 198 6.75 -11.80 22.05
N ILE A 199 6.29 -11.85 20.79
CA ILE A 199 7.19 -11.80 19.62
C ILE A 199 7.52 -10.37 19.17
N PHE A 200 6.70 -9.37 19.52
CA PHE A 200 6.93 -7.94 19.24
C PHE A 200 7.09 -7.15 20.56
N PRO A 201 8.28 -7.16 21.17
CA PRO A 201 8.51 -6.49 22.46
C PRO A 201 8.38 -4.96 22.39
N GLY A 202 8.47 -4.36 21.19
CA GLY A 202 8.30 -2.92 20.97
C GLY A 202 6.87 -2.50 20.61
N LEU A 203 5.88 -3.40 20.72
CA LEU A 203 4.51 -3.12 20.33
C LEU A 203 3.88 -2.11 21.32
N GLU A 204 3.53 -0.93 20.80
CA GLU A 204 2.92 0.17 21.54
C GLU A 204 1.38 0.13 21.45
N THR A 205 0.83 -0.30 20.30
CA THR A 205 -0.62 -0.38 20.08
C THR A 205 -1.03 -1.65 19.33
N LEU A 206 -2.07 -2.32 19.82
CA LEU A 206 -2.76 -3.44 19.19
C LEU A 206 -4.26 -3.13 19.13
N SER A 207 -4.86 -3.15 17.94
CA SER A 207 -6.29 -2.86 17.74
C SER A 207 -6.92 -3.76 16.68
#